data_AF-A0A7C4G5C1-F1
#
_entry.id   AF-A0A7C4G5C1-F1
#
_cell.length_a   1.000
_cell.length_b   1.000
_cell.length_c   1.000
_cell.angle_alpha   90.00
_cell.angle_beta   90.00
_cell.angle_gamma   90.00
#
_symmetry.space_group_name_H-M   'P 1'
#
loop_
_entity.id
_entity.type
_entity.pdbx_description
1 polymer ?
#
loop_
_entity_poly.entity_id
_entity_poly.type
_entity_poly.pdbx_seq_one_letter_code
_entity_poly.pdbx_strand_id
1 'polypeptide(L)'
;MKTPAGKECPYFYGDYFRGRKIEECRLLAAALPPLPWKPNLCQTCPVPDIRLANACSYMELKPRLTRPFPFLKQQVQVTAYCTKTERVVSEPYVGCGECHPLPFALPGEDDDANTAA
;
A
#
# COMPACT_ATOMS: atom_id res chain seq x y z
N MET A 1 -13.67 1.09 -5.85
CA MET A 1 -14.25 2.29 -6.51
C MET A 1 -13.13 3.14 -7.08
N LYS A 2 -13.40 3.97 -8.11
CA LYS A 2 -12.41 4.92 -8.64
C LYS A 2 -12.30 6.14 -7.72
N THR A 3 -11.08 6.47 -7.34
CA THR A 3 -10.74 7.67 -6.55
C THR A 3 -10.91 8.94 -7.39
N PRO A 4 -10.89 10.14 -6.78
CA PRO A 4 -10.84 11.41 -7.52
C PRO A 4 -9.61 11.55 -8.44
N ALA A 5 -8.56 10.75 -8.23
CA ALA A 5 -7.39 10.66 -9.10
C ALA A 5 -7.55 9.64 -10.25
N GLY A 6 -8.72 9.02 -10.40
CA GLY A 6 -9.03 8.05 -11.46
C GLY A 6 -8.54 6.62 -11.22
N LYS A 7 -7.75 6.37 -10.16
CA LYS A 7 -7.24 5.03 -9.80
C LYS A 7 -8.25 4.24 -8.97
N GLU A 8 -8.30 2.93 -9.16
CA GLU A 8 -9.08 2.04 -8.29
C GLU A 8 -8.39 1.88 -6.93
N CYS A 9 -9.12 2.13 -5.85
CA CYS A 9 -8.61 1.96 -4.49
C CYS A 9 -9.63 1.21 -3.64
N PRO A 10 -9.22 0.15 -2.91
CA PRO A 10 -10.12 -0.61 -2.05
C PRO A 10 -10.56 0.18 -0.80
N TYR A 11 -9.79 1.19 -0.41
CA TYR A 11 -10.08 2.02 0.77
C TYR A 11 -10.90 3.26 0.46
N PHE A 12 -11.14 3.56 -0.82
CA PHE A 12 -11.94 4.72 -1.21
C PHE A 12 -13.42 4.35 -1.25
N TYR A 13 -14.24 5.17 -0.60
CA TYR A 13 -15.69 5.09 -0.66
C TYR A 13 -16.26 6.42 -1.14
N GLY A 14 -17.24 6.33 -2.04
CA GLY A 14 -18.00 7.47 -2.53
C GLY A 14 -19.49 7.13 -2.58
N ASP A 15 -20.33 7.97 -1.94
CA ASP A 15 -21.79 7.95 -2.08
C ASP A 15 -22.24 9.18 -2.87
N TYR A 16 -22.69 8.90 -4.09
CA TYR A 16 -23.21 9.90 -5.04
C TYR A 16 -24.73 9.78 -5.27
N PHE A 17 -25.41 8.96 -4.46
CA PHE A 17 -26.82 8.67 -4.68
C PHE A 17 -27.70 9.90 -4.43
N ARG A 18 -28.59 10.21 -5.37
CA ARG A 18 -29.58 11.32 -5.28
C ARG A 18 -28.97 12.67 -4.90
N GLY A 19 -27.83 13.02 -5.52
CA GLY A 19 -27.19 14.32 -5.31
C GLY A 19 -26.33 14.40 -4.05
N ARG A 20 -26.16 13.31 -3.30
CA ARG A 20 -25.11 13.21 -2.28
C ARG A 20 -23.73 13.29 -2.94
N LYS A 21 -22.75 13.75 -2.17
CA LYS A 21 -21.34 13.75 -2.57
C LYS A 21 -20.47 13.49 -1.35
N ILE A 22 -20.67 12.31 -0.75
CA ILE A 22 -19.86 11.88 0.39
C ILE A 22 -18.69 11.10 -0.17
N GLU A 23 -17.48 11.54 0.15
CA GLU A 23 -16.26 10.87 -0.26
C GLU A 23 -15.37 10.70 0.99
N GLU A 24 -14.81 9.51 1.17
CA GLU A 24 -13.94 9.21 2.30
C GLU A 24 -12.81 8.24 1.90
N CYS A 25 -11.72 8.29 2.66
CA CYS A 25 -10.69 7.26 2.64
C CYS A 25 -10.73 6.50 3.96
N ARG A 26 -11.22 5.26 3.91
CA ARG A 26 -11.35 4.38 5.07
C ARG A 26 -10.00 4.05 5.71
N LEU A 27 -8.92 4.04 4.92
CA LEU A 27 -7.57 3.86 5.42
C LEU A 27 -7.15 4.99 6.38
N LEU A 28 -7.39 6.24 5.98
CA LEU A 28 -7.07 7.41 6.81
C LEU A 28 -8.02 7.55 8.00
N ALA A 29 -9.30 7.23 7.80
CA ALA A 29 -10.30 7.25 8.86
C ALA A 29 -10.04 6.21 9.96
N ALA A 30 -9.50 5.03 9.59
CA ALA A 30 -9.15 3.97 10.53
C ALA A 30 -7.80 4.19 11.24
N ALA A 31 -7.04 5.23 10.90
CA ALA A 31 -5.82 5.58 11.62
C ALA A 31 -6.14 6.04 13.04
N LEU A 32 -5.18 5.90 13.96
CA LEU A 32 -5.32 6.34 15.35
C LEU A 32 -4.20 7.35 15.70
N PRO A 33 -4.52 8.65 15.88
CA PRO A 33 -5.84 9.28 15.66
C PRO A 33 -6.23 9.31 14.15
N PRO A 34 -7.54 9.48 13.83
CA PRO A 34 -8.00 9.57 12.45
C PRO A 34 -7.33 10.73 11.69
N LEU A 35 -6.92 10.45 10.46
CA LEU A 35 -6.21 11.42 9.62
C LEU A 35 -7.20 12.16 8.69
N PRO A 36 -7.07 13.49 8.52
CA PRO A 36 -7.97 14.25 7.67
C PRO A 36 -7.76 13.88 6.20
N TRP A 37 -8.81 13.38 5.55
CA TRP A 37 -8.78 13.07 4.13
C TRP A 37 -9.12 14.29 3.27
N LYS A 38 -8.51 14.36 2.08
CA LYS A 38 -8.80 15.35 1.03
C LYS A 38 -8.65 14.69 -0.34
N PRO A 39 -9.47 15.04 -1.35
CA PRO A 39 -9.40 14.45 -2.69
C PRO A 39 -8.02 14.53 -3.35
N ASN A 40 -7.28 15.62 -3.11
CA ASN A 40 -5.94 15.82 -3.68
C ASN A 40 -4.90 14.81 -3.18
N LEU A 41 -5.10 14.22 -1.99
CA LEU A 41 -4.21 13.20 -1.44
C LEU A 41 -4.20 11.94 -2.31
N CYS A 42 -5.30 11.65 -3.02
CA CYS A 42 -5.38 10.50 -3.92
C CYS A 42 -4.45 10.62 -5.12
N GLN A 43 -4.02 11.83 -5.51
CA GLN A 43 -3.13 12.05 -6.66
C GLN A 43 -1.71 11.51 -6.41
N THR A 44 -1.26 11.54 -5.15
CA THR A 44 0.09 11.11 -4.75
C THR A 44 0.05 9.90 -3.82
N CYS A 45 -1.10 9.23 -3.71
CA CYS A 45 -1.26 8.10 -2.79
C CYS A 45 -0.65 6.83 -3.41
N PRO A 46 0.30 6.16 -2.73
CA PRO A 46 0.92 4.93 -3.25
C PRO A 46 0.02 3.68 -3.08
N VAL A 47 -1.04 3.77 -2.27
CA VAL A 47 -1.89 2.62 -1.90
C VAL A 47 -2.51 1.88 -3.09
N PRO A 48 -3.11 2.57 -4.10
CA PRO A 48 -3.67 1.89 -5.26
C PRO A 48 -2.64 1.03 -6.00
N ASP A 49 -1.43 1.57 -6.19
CA ASP A 49 -0.39 0.90 -6.95
C ASP A 49 0.20 -0.29 -6.16
N ILE A 50 0.38 -0.13 -4.84
CA ILE A 50 0.79 -1.23 -3.95
C ILE A 50 -0.23 -2.36 -3.99
N ARG A 51 -1.53 -2.05 -3.91
CA ARG A 51 -2.59 -3.08 -3.88
C ARG A 51 -2.77 -3.76 -5.23
N LEU A 52 -2.47 -3.06 -6.32
CA LEU A 52 -2.44 -3.63 -7.65
C LEU A 52 -1.26 -4.60 -7.83
N ALA A 53 -0.08 -4.24 -7.34
CA ALA A 53 1.13 -5.07 -7.44
C ALA A 53 1.14 -6.25 -6.44
N ASN A 54 0.59 -6.04 -5.24
CA ASN A 54 0.63 -6.99 -4.15
C ASN A 54 -0.73 -7.13 -3.45
N ALA A 55 -1.39 -8.25 -3.73
CA ALA A 55 -2.70 -8.60 -3.18
C ALA A 55 -2.63 -9.43 -1.89
N CYS A 56 -1.49 -9.48 -1.18
CA CYS A 56 -1.35 -10.24 0.06
C CYS A 56 -2.38 -9.80 1.11
N SER A 57 -3.19 -10.77 1.56
CA SER A 57 -4.24 -10.57 2.57
C SER A 57 -3.69 -10.30 3.96
N TYR A 58 -2.49 -10.78 4.26
CA TYR A 58 -1.78 -10.55 5.53
C TYR A 58 -1.03 -9.22 5.56
N MET A 59 -1.02 -8.45 4.48
CA MET A 59 -0.34 -7.15 4.45
C MET A 59 -1.31 -6.05 4.88
N GLU A 60 -0.99 -5.40 5.98
CA GLU A 60 -1.65 -4.18 6.44
C GLU A 60 -0.85 -2.94 6.03
N LEU A 61 -1.54 -1.89 5.57
CA LEU A 61 -0.92 -0.59 5.31
C LEU A 61 -1.26 0.37 6.45
N LYS A 62 -0.25 0.97 7.05
CA LYS A 62 -0.40 2.00 8.06
C LYS A 62 -0.13 3.36 7.42
N PRO A 63 -1.14 4.24 7.29
CA PRO A 63 -0.94 5.53 6.64
C PRO A 63 -0.31 6.55 7.58
N ARG A 64 0.40 7.50 6.99
CA ARG A 64 0.85 8.74 7.62
C ARG A 64 0.73 9.88 6.61
N LEU A 65 0.33 11.06 7.08
CA LEU A 65 0.40 12.26 6.25
C LEU A 65 1.73 12.96 6.49
N THR A 66 2.49 13.16 5.42
CA THR A 66 3.77 13.88 5.47
C THR A 66 3.75 15.08 4.54
N ARG A 67 4.56 16.08 4.87
CA ARG A 67 4.82 17.22 4.00
C ARG A 67 6.33 17.23 3.77
N PRO A 68 6.81 16.82 2.59
CA PRO A 68 8.25 16.66 2.35
C PRO A 68 8.99 18.00 2.39
N PHE A 69 8.35 19.11 1.97
CA PHE A 69 8.91 20.46 2.02
C PHE A 69 7.83 21.50 2.36
N PRO A 70 8.15 22.66 2.98
CA PRO A 70 7.17 23.66 3.41
C PRO A 70 6.20 24.14 2.32
N PHE A 71 6.65 24.20 1.07
CA PHE A 71 5.87 24.65 -0.09
C PHE A 71 5.17 23.53 -0.86
N LEU A 72 5.44 22.27 -0.52
CA LEU A 72 4.81 21.13 -1.19
C LEU A 72 3.50 20.75 -0.50
N LYS A 73 2.62 20.16 -1.31
CA LYS A 73 1.35 19.62 -0.83
C LYS A 73 1.62 18.46 0.12
N GLN A 74 0.72 18.31 1.08
CA GLN A 74 0.69 17.14 1.96
C GLN A 74 0.44 15.88 1.12
N GLN A 75 1.12 14.80 1.45
CA GLN A 75 1.03 13.53 0.73
C GLN A 75 0.78 12.36 1.69
N VAL A 76 0.26 11.27 1.15
CA VAL A 76 0.07 10.01 1.87
C VAL A 76 1.35 9.20 1.76
N GLN A 77 1.93 8.87 2.91
CA GLN A 77 2.96 7.86 3.03
C GLN A 77 2.36 6.63 3.72
N VAL A 78 2.88 5.45 3.41
CA VAL A 78 2.44 4.20 4.04
C VAL A 78 3.63 3.39 4.51
N THR A 79 3.45 2.73 5.65
CA THR A 79 4.32 1.65 6.12
C THR A 79 3.53 0.34 5.96
N ALA A 80 4.14 -0.66 5.35
CA ALA A 80 3.53 -1.98 5.22
C ALA A 80 3.98 -2.89 6.36
N TYR A 81 3.04 -3.67 6.90
CA TYR A 81 3.28 -4.63 7.96
C TYR A 81 2.64 -5.97 7.58
N CYS A 82 3.39 -7.06 7.72
CA CYS A 82 2.85 -8.39 7.50
C CYS A 82 2.39 -8.97 8.85
N THR A 83 1.11 -9.30 8.95
CA THR A 83 0.52 -9.90 10.17
C THR A 83 0.89 -11.36 10.35
N LYS A 84 1.22 -12.07 9.27
CA LYS A 84 1.63 -13.49 9.32
C LYS A 84 3.05 -13.67 9.89
N THR A 85 3.98 -12.83 9.46
CA THR A 85 5.40 -12.91 9.86
C THR A 85 5.78 -11.84 10.88
N GLU A 86 4.79 -11.07 11.35
CA GLU A 86 4.92 -10.01 12.36
C GLU A 86 6.06 -9.02 12.12
N ARG A 87 6.29 -8.62 10.86
CA ARG A 87 7.40 -7.74 10.48
C ARG A 87 6.99 -6.63 9.54
N VAL A 88 7.78 -5.56 9.55
CA VAL A 88 7.66 -4.48 8.57
C VAL A 88 8.11 -5.00 7.20
N VAL A 89 7.31 -4.71 6.18
CA VAL A 89 7.63 -5.03 4.80
C VAL A 89 8.35 -3.83 4.19
N SER A 90 9.63 -4.00 3.86
CA SER A 90 10.48 -2.95 3.29
C SER A 90 10.05 -2.55 1.88
N GLU A 91 9.61 -3.53 1.07
CA GLU A 91 9.18 -3.33 -0.31
C GLU A 91 7.70 -3.76 -0.48
N PRO A 92 6.73 -2.86 -0.23
CA PRO A 92 5.30 -3.20 -0.24
C PRO A 92 4.80 -3.71 -1.60
N TYR A 93 5.43 -3.31 -2.69
CA TYR A 93 5.05 -3.73 -4.05
C TYR A 93 5.39 -5.20 -4.32
N VAL A 94 6.36 -5.77 -3.61
CA VAL A 94 6.79 -7.18 -3.74
C VAL A 94 6.18 -8.04 -2.62
N GLY A 95 6.15 -7.52 -1.39
CA GLY A 95 5.68 -8.24 -0.22
C GLY A 95 6.82 -8.78 0.65
N CYS A 96 6.48 -9.62 1.62
CA CYS A 96 7.47 -10.12 2.59
C CYS A 96 8.33 -11.27 2.06
N GLY A 97 7.94 -11.95 0.99
CA GLY A 97 8.64 -13.14 0.45
C GLY A 97 8.27 -14.47 1.14
N GLU A 98 7.58 -14.44 2.29
CA GLU A 98 7.18 -15.65 3.03
C GLU A 98 5.68 -15.98 2.92
N CYS A 99 4.83 -15.00 2.61
CA CYS A 99 3.40 -15.24 2.44
C CYS A 99 3.08 -16.00 1.15
N HIS A 100 3.88 -15.81 0.11
CA HIS A 100 3.67 -16.36 -1.21
C HIS A 100 5.02 -16.92 -1.72
N PRO A 101 5.39 -18.14 -1.31
CA PRO A 101 6.61 -18.78 -1.80
C PRO A 101 6.49 -18.99 -3.31
N LEU A 102 7.59 -18.73 -4.04
CA LEU A 102 7.64 -19.07 -5.45
C LEU A 102 7.62 -20.59 -5.60
N PRO A 103 6.83 -21.15 -6.53
CA PRO A 103 6.63 -22.59 -6.64
C PRO A 103 7.82 -23.34 -7.26
N PHE A 104 8.91 -22.66 -7.60
CA PHE A 104 10.06 -23.28 -8.25
C PHE A 104 11.37 -22.54 -7.92
N ALA A 105 12.48 -23.29 -7.97
CA ALA A 105 13.83 -22.73 -7.94
C ALA A 105 14.11 -22.01 -9.27
N LEU A 106 14.64 -20.79 -9.20
CA LEU A 106 15.09 -20.08 -10.41
C LEU A 106 16.27 -20.87 -11.01
N PRO A 107 16.26 -21.17 -12.32
CA PRO A 107 17.40 -21.83 -12.95
C PRO A 107 18.65 -20.94 -12.83
N GLY A 108 19.71 -21.43 -12.16
CA GLY A 108 21.02 -20.77 -12.06
C GLY A 108 21.50 -20.35 -10.67
N GLU A 109 20.96 -20.92 -9.58
CA GLU A 109 21.43 -20.64 -8.21
C GLU A 109 22.31 -21.79 -7.63
N ASP A 110 22.68 -22.74 -8.50
CA ASP A 110 23.30 -24.01 -8.16
C ASP A 110 24.65 -24.24 -8.84
N ASP A 111 25.55 -23.24 -8.94
CA ASP A 111 26.90 -23.47 -9.47
C ASP A 111 28.10 -22.97 -8.62
N ASP A 112 27.90 -22.21 -7.53
CA ASP A 112 29.05 -21.62 -6.80
C ASP A 112 29.33 -22.19 -5.39
N ALA A 113 28.55 -23.14 -4.89
CA ALA A 113 28.70 -23.63 -3.51
C ALA A 113 29.57 -24.91 -3.36
N ASN A 114 30.23 -25.40 -4.42
CA ASN A 114 31.10 -26.57 -4.32
C ASN A 114 32.41 -26.41 -5.10
N THR A 115 33.24 -25.45 -4.69
CA THR A 115 34.70 -25.52 -4.92
C THR A 115 35.40 -25.01 -3.66
N ALA A 116 35.48 -25.88 -2.66
CA ALA A 116 36.49 -25.81 -1.61
C ALA A 116 37.10 -27.21 -1.49
N ALA A 117 38.23 -27.38 -2.16
CA ALA A 117 39.11 -28.55 -2.08
C ALA A 117 39.97 -28.50 -0.83
#